data_AF-A0A1E7FMD3-F1
#
_entry.id   AF-A0A1E7FMD3-F1
#
_cell.length_a   1.000
_cell.length_b   1.000
_cell.length_c   1.000
_cell.angle_alpha   90.00
_cell.angle_beta   90.00
_cell.angle_gamma   90.00
#
_symmetry.space_group_name_H-M   'P 1'
#
loop_
_entity.id
_entity.type
_entity.pdbx_description
1 polymer ?
#
loop_
_entity_poly.entity_id
_entity_poly.type
_entity_poly.pdbx_seq_one_letter_code
_entity_poly.pdbx_strand_id
1 'polypeptide(L)'
;MYRGGNNNNNVDNDNDDANTHKFKNTTTTAGVDDNVYSDSADRRYIQDLIVKEAGINLTPDMEKSLPTMAQIRNVFGPKPVILGLESCSTFRDTVPALERMLGASGMFNTGTNLVTHLLKQNCEIPERREQSGEHQSKESYGMRWQVPWGKHTPVKFRNEHSTEKAAAIKKDYILPVITIRHPYSWFGSMCKNGYTAKWDHRKTNPKTKEINTNCPHLKQGNSKAPWNSVEVTYAEGRTDHHLSLAHLWNDWYSYYLSGVKGGDIPFVVVRMEDLVFYPKETITTVCECAGGRIRDDQLFQHVTDSAKADSPGHDKSTGLYEAWVKYSKPNTKERYGFIDNDYDAARIALNDSLMESLGYQHPS
;
A
#
# COMPACT_ATOMS: atom_id res chain seq x y z
N MET A 1 -20.85 -50.96 -42.35
CA MET A 1 -20.66 -52.00 -41.31
C MET A 1 -19.47 -51.58 -40.47
N TYR A 2 -19.63 -51.58 -39.13
CA TYR A 2 -18.61 -51.34 -38.07
C TYR A 2 -18.08 -49.90 -37.91
N ARG A 3 -18.61 -49.16 -36.90
CA ARG A 3 -18.07 -48.87 -35.53
C ARG A 3 -17.35 -47.52 -35.54
N GLY A 4 -17.75 -46.47 -34.81
CA GLY A 4 -18.36 -46.40 -33.48
C GLY A 4 -17.26 -46.11 -32.46
N GLY A 5 -16.86 -44.85 -32.32
CA GLY A 5 -15.81 -44.39 -31.41
C GLY A 5 -16.31 -43.23 -30.55
N ASN A 6 -16.69 -43.55 -29.31
CA ASN A 6 -16.90 -42.62 -28.20
C ASN A 6 -15.54 -42.11 -27.72
N ASN A 7 -15.39 -40.79 -27.57
CA ASN A 7 -14.34 -40.23 -26.73
C ASN A 7 -14.97 -39.43 -25.59
N ASN A 8 -14.73 -39.93 -24.38
CA ASN A 8 -15.01 -39.29 -23.09
C ASN A 8 -14.07 -38.11 -22.90
N ASN A 9 -14.62 -36.93 -22.59
CA ASN A 9 -13.87 -35.82 -22.03
C ASN A 9 -13.69 -36.06 -20.53
N ASN A 10 -12.48 -36.43 -20.13
CA ASN A 10 -12.04 -36.33 -18.74
C ASN A 10 -11.59 -34.88 -18.52
N VAL A 11 -12.23 -34.20 -17.57
CA VAL A 11 -11.82 -32.90 -17.08
C VAL A 11 -10.81 -33.17 -15.96
N ASP A 12 -9.53 -32.98 -16.27
CA ASP A 12 -8.48 -32.98 -15.27
C ASP A 12 -8.60 -31.70 -14.42
N ASN A 13 -8.90 -31.90 -13.14
CA ASN A 13 -8.78 -30.88 -12.10
C ASN A 13 -7.30 -30.77 -11.74
N ASP A 14 -6.58 -29.86 -12.40
CA ASP A 14 -5.28 -29.41 -11.94
C ASP A 14 -5.47 -28.51 -10.72
N ASN A 15 -5.29 -29.11 -9.53
CA ASN A 15 -4.98 -28.38 -8.31
C ASN A 15 -3.54 -27.88 -8.43
N ASP A 16 -3.38 -26.62 -8.83
CA ASP A 16 -2.11 -25.90 -8.72
C ASP A 16 -1.74 -25.78 -7.23
N ASP A 17 -0.78 -26.61 -6.80
CA ASP A 17 -0.04 -26.43 -5.55
C ASP A 17 0.77 -25.13 -5.62
N ALA A 18 0.14 -24.04 -5.19
CA ALA A 18 0.80 -22.76 -4.97
C ALA A 18 1.90 -22.94 -3.92
N ASN A 19 3.14 -22.98 -4.39
CA ASN A 19 4.36 -23.05 -3.60
C ASN A 19 4.42 -21.82 -2.67
N THR A 20 3.93 -21.97 -1.43
CA THR A 20 3.90 -20.89 -0.44
C THR A 20 5.33 -20.59 0.00
N HIS A 21 5.94 -19.56 -0.61
CA HIS A 21 7.13 -18.91 -0.06
C HIS A 21 6.76 -18.33 1.31
N LYS A 22 7.07 -19.05 2.38
CA LYS A 22 6.96 -18.53 3.75
C LYS A 22 8.02 -17.43 3.92
N PHE A 23 7.58 -16.18 3.78
CA PHE A 23 8.38 -15.03 4.17
C PHE A 23 8.75 -15.18 5.65
N LYS A 24 10.05 -15.34 5.92
CA LYS A 24 10.56 -15.30 7.30
C LYS A 24 10.54 -13.85 7.74
N ASN A 25 9.48 -13.45 8.44
CA ASN A 25 9.49 -12.21 9.20
C ASN A 25 10.65 -12.31 10.20
N THR A 26 11.75 -11.61 9.90
CA THR A 26 12.89 -11.52 10.81
C THR A 26 12.59 -10.42 11.81
N THR A 27 11.55 -10.64 12.61
CA THR A 27 11.24 -9.76 13.74
C THR A 27 12.15 -10.19 14.87
N THR A 28 13.30 -9.52 15.03
CA THR A 28 14.09 -9.62 16.25
C THR A 28 13.22 -9.08 17.40
N THR A 29 12.58 -9.99 18.12
CA THR A 29 11.88 -9.73 19.37
C THR A 29 12.90 -9.45 20.46
N ALA A 30 13.53 -8.29 20.41
CA ALA A 30 14.09 -7.69 21.61
C ALA A 30 12.91 -7.44 22.56
N GLY A 31 12.97 -8.02 23.76
CA GLY A 31 11.97 -7.83 24.81
C GLY A 31 11.71 -6.34 24.99
N VAL A 32 10.50 -5.91 24.68
CA VAL A 32 10.05 -4.54 24.93
C VAL A 32 9.80 -4.49 26.42
N ASP A 33 10.67 -3.80 27.16
CA ASP A 33 10.35 -3.38 28.52
C ASP A 33 9.07 -2.55 28.46
N ASP A 34 7.97 -3.12 28.98
CA ASP A 34 6.70 -2.43 29.22
C ASP A 34 6.87 -1.42 30.37
N ASN A 35 7.81 -0.48 30.22
CA ASN A 35 7.85 0.71 31.03
C ASN A 35 6.58 1.50 30.74
N VAL A 36 5.68 1.52 31.72
CA VAL A 36 4.46 2.32 31.76
C VAL A 36 4.87 3.79 31.67
N TYR A 37 5.04 4.29 30.45
CA TYR A 37 5.13 5.71 30.20
C TYR A 37 3.81 6.34 30.63
N SER A 38 3.87 7.42 31.41
CA SER A 38 2.67 8.19 31.69
C SER A 38 2.07 8.70 30.38
N ASP A 39 0.74 8.67 30.23
CA ASP A 39 0.03 9.16 29.04
C ASP A 39 0.50 10.56 28.57
N SER A 40 0.97 11.37 29.51
CA SER A 40 1.55 12.70 29.26
C SER A 40 2.88 12.67 28.51
N ALA A 41 3.78 11.72 28.81
CA ALA A 41 5.06 11.59 28.12
C ALA A 41 4.88 11.03 26.70
N ASP A 42 3.97 10.07 26.55
CA ASP A 42 3.63 9.45 25.27
C ASP A 42 3.04 10.46 24.27
N ARG A 43 2.16 11.34 24.73
CA ARG A 43 1.59 12.40 23.90
C ARG A 43 2.62 13.48 23.57
N ARG A 44 3.54 13.77 24.48
CA ARG A 44 4.58 14.78 24.29
C ARG A 44 5.50 14.46 23.11
N TYR A 45 5.82 13.19 22.91
CA TYR A 45 6.61 12.75 21.75
C TYR A 45 5.94 13.14 20.42
N ILE A 46 4.63 12.90 20.31
CA ILE A 46 3.84 13.18 19.11
C ILE A 46 3.73 14.69 18.88
N GLN A 47 3.48 15.45 19.96
CA GLN A 47 3.45 16.91 19.90
C GLN A 47 4.80 17.47 19.44
N ASP A 48 5.90 16.96 19.98
CA ASP A 48 7.24 17.37 19.60
C ASP A 48 7.52 17.07 18.12
N LEU A 49 7.14 15.89 17.62
CA LEU A 49 7.26 15.57 16.20
C LEU A 49 6.43 16.54 15.33
N ILE A 50 5.16 16.76 15.67
CA ILE A 50 4.26 17.58 14.87
C ILE A 50 4.66 19.06 14.89
N VAL A 51 5.06 19.60 16.04
CA VAL A 51 5.42 21.01 16.19
C VAL A 51 6.85 21.28 15.73
N LYS A 52 7.82 20.49 16.22
CA LYS A 52 9.25 20.78 16.01
C LYS A 52 9.77 20.25 14.68
N GLU A 53 9.36 19.04 14.28
CA GLU A 53 9.84 18.46 13.02
C GLU A 53 8.95 18.83 11.84
N ALA A 54 7.63 18.72 12.00
CA ALA A 54 6.68 18.99 10.93
C ALA A 54 6.27 20.47 10.84
N GLY A 55 6.61 21.30 11.82
CA GLY A 55 6.33 22.75 11.79
C GLY A 55 4.84 23.10 11.83
N ILE A 56 3.99 22.21 12.35
CA ILE A 56 2.55 22.43 12.46
C ILE A 56 2.23 23.09 13.81
N ASN A 57 1.60 24.25 13.77
CA ASN A 57 1.09 24.91 14.97
C ASN A 57 -0.18 24.21 15.47
N LEU A 58 -0.11 23.62 16.66
CA LEU A 58 -1.25 22.95 17.29
C LEU A 58 -2.08 23.93 18.13
N THR A 59 -3.41 23.90 17.97
CA THR A 59 -4.33 24.53 18.93
C THR A 59 -4.58 23.60 20.12
N PRO A 60 -5.07 24.10 21.27
CA PRO A 60 -5.39 23.25 22.41
C PRO A 60 -6.37 22.11 22.08
N ASP A 61 -7.34 22.35 21.20
CA ASP A 61 -8.28 21.31 20.74
C ASP A 61 -7.58 20.26 19.88
N MET A 62 -6.63 20.68 19.03
CA MET A 62 -5.83 19.75 18.24
C MET A 62 -4.99 18.86 19.14
N GLU A 63 -4.29 19.43 20.12
CA GLU A 63 -3.48 18.68 21.09
C GLU A 63 -4.30 17.65 21.87
N LYS A 64 -5.54 17.99 22.23
CA LYS A 64 -6.45 17.09 22.93
C LYS A 64 -6.85 15.90 22.06
N SER A 65 -7.01 16.10 20.75
CA SER A 65 -7.46 15.08 19.80
C SER A 65 -6.35 14.14 19.32
N LEU A 66 -5.08 14.54 19.47
CA LEU A 66 -3.95 13.70 19.08
C LEU A 66 -3.95 12.38 19.87
N PRO A 67 -3.61 11.27 19.21
CA PRO A 67 -3.47 9.99 19.90
C PRO A 67 -2.24 9.98 20.82
N THR A 68 -2.13 8.95 21.65
CA THR A 68 -0.87 8.59 22.32
C THR A 68 -0.07 7.59 21.49
N MET A 69 1.22 7.45 21.75
CA MET A 69 2.00 6.39 21.12
C MET A 69 1.47 5.00 21.52
N ALA A 70 1.09 4.78 22.78
CA ALA A 70 0.41 3.55 23.18
C ALA A 70 -0.82 3.21 22.32
N GLN A 71 -1.67 4.19 21.97
CA GLN A 71 -2.81 3.97 21.08
C GLN A 71 -2.37 3.53 19.68
N ILE A 72 -1.35 4.18 19.10
CA ILE A 72 -0.82 3.80 17.79
C ILE A 72 -0.24 2.39 17.82
N ARG A 73 0.59 2.09 18.84
CA ARG A 73 1.25 0.79 19.01
C ARG A 73 0.24 -0.34 19.21
N ASN A 74 -0.86 -0.09 19.90
CA ASN A 74 -1.93 -1.06 20.08
C ASN A 74 -2.62 -1.42 18.75
N VAL A 75 -2.70 -0.49 17.80
CA VAL A 75 -3.38 -0.73 16.52
C VAL A 75 -2.42 -1.26 15.43
N PHE A 76 -1.19 -0.75 15.37
CA PHE A 76 -0.26 -1.04 14.26
C PHE A 76 1.05 -1.70 14.69
N GLY A 77 1.28 -1.88 15.98
CA GLY A 77 2.53 -2.42 16.52
C GLY A 77 3.57 -1.34 16.83
N PRO A 78 4.68 -1.70 17.50
CA PRO A 78 5.67 -0.74 17.99
C PRO A 78 6.61 -0.16 16.94
N LYS A 79 6.69 -0.79 15.75
CA LYS A 79 7.66 -0.51 14.69
C LYS A 79 7.03 -0.70 13.31
N PRO A 80 7.61 -0.13 12.24
CA PRO A 80 7.22 -0.42 10.88
C PRO A 80 7.26 -1.91 10.54
N VAL A 81 6.35 -2.35 9.67
CA VAL A 81 6.39 -3.68 9.07
C VAL A 81 6.69 -3.51 7.58
N ILE A 82 7.85 -4.01 7.16
CA ILE A 82 8.34 -3.90 5.78
C ILE A 82 8.67 -5.30 5.27
N LEU A 83 7.99 -5.73 4.19
CA LEU A 83 8.25 -7.02 3.54
C LEU A 83 9.23 -6.83 2.38
N GLY A 84 9.94 -7.90 2.00
CA GLY A 84 10.84 -7.90 0.84
C GLY A 84 12.24 -7.37 1.11
N LEU A 85 12.58 -7.08 2.38
CA LEU A 85 13.92 -6.58 2.76
C LEU A 85 15.05 -7.56 2.42
N GLU A 86 14.75 -8.85 2.35
CA GLU A 86 15.66 -9.90 1.90
C GLU A 86 16.09 -9.73 0.44
N SER A 87 15.31 -9.02 -0.38
CA SER A 87 15.65 -8.76 -1.79
C SER A 87 16.61 -7.58 -1.99
N CYS A 88 16.87 -6.79 -0.94
CA CYS A 88 17.65 -5.55 -1.03
C CYS A 88 19.12 -5.77 -1.44
N SER A 89 19.78 -6.80 -0.91
CA SER A 89 21.17 -7.12 -1.32
C SER A 89 21.21 -7.48 -2.79
N THR A 90 20.34 -8.38 -3.24
CA THR A 90 20.22 -8.76 -4.64
C THR A 90 20.02 -7.56 -5.55
N PHE A 91 19.15 -6.61 -5.19
CA PHE A 91 18.97 -5.38 -5.96
C PHE A 91 20.25 -4.56 -6.05
N ARG A 92 20.92 -4.31 -4.91
CA ARG A 92 22.17 -3.52 -4.88
C ARG A 92 23.30 -4.20 -5.66
N ASP A 93 23.39 -5.51 -5.59
CA ASP A 93 24.46 -6.28 -6.24
C ASP A 93 24.26 -6.39 -7.76
N THR A 94 23.01 -6.35 -8.23
CA THR A 94 22.67 -6.50 -9.65
C THR A 94 22.53 -5.18 -10.39
N VAL A 95 22.15 -4.09 -9.71
CA VAL A 95 21.93 -2.79 -10.33
C VAL A 95 23.11 -1.84 -10.01
N PRO A 96 23.83 -1.33 -11.03
CA PRO A 96 24.91 -0.36 -10.82
C PRO A 96 24.43 0.85 -10.03
N ALA A 97 25.23 1.34 -9.07
CA ALA A 97 24.80 2.39 -8.14
C ALA A 97 24.29 3.65 -8.84
N LEU A 98 24.97 4.11 -9.90
CA LEU A 98 24.55 5.25 -10.71
C LEU A 98 23.21 5.06 -11.42
N GLU A 99 22.73 3.83 -11.54
CA GLU A 99 21.51 3.48 -12.25
C GLU A 99 20.35 3.12 -11.31
N ARG A 100 20.61 2.96 -10.00
CA ARG A 100 19.57 2.58 -9.03
C ARG A 100 18.50 3.66 -8.93
N MET A 101 17.25 3.22 -8.92
CA MET A 101 16.08 4.07 -8.75
C MET A 101 15.10 3.42 -7.76
N LEU A 102 14.30 4.24 -7.09
CA LEU A 102 13.11 3.81 -6.38
C LEU A 102 11.88 4.44 -7.03
N GLY A 103 10.77 3.72 -7.05
CA GLY A 103 9.50 4.25 -7.54
C GLY A 103 8.31 3.65 -6.83
N ALA A 104 7.32 4.48 -6.54
CA ALA A 104 6.08 4.01 -5.91
C ALA A 104 5.30 3.07 -6.82
N SER A 105 4.73 2.03 -6.20
CA SER A 105 3.70 1.17 -6.76
C SER A 105 2.65 0.90 -5.68
N GLY A 106 1.42 0.59 -6.05
CA GLY A 106 0.35 0.32 -5.11
C GLY A 106 -1.03 0.54 -5.74
N MET A 107 -2.04 -0.15 -5.23
CA MET A 107 -3.42 0.07 -5.65
C MET A 107 -3.85 1.53 -5.40
N PHE A 108 -4.94 1.96 -6.03
CA PHE A 108 -5.56 3.24 -5.67
C PHE A 108 -5.82 3.34 -4.15
N ASN A 109 -5.74 4.53 -3.57
CA ASN A 109 -6.02 4.77 -2.14
C ASN A 109 -5.11 4.05 -1.12
N THR A 110 -3.90 3.62 -1.51
CA THR A 110 -2.94 2.94 -0.61
C THR A 110 -1.77 3.80 -0.15
N GLY A 111 -1.74 5.09 -0.50
CA GLY A 111 -0.67 6.00 -0.05
C GLY A 111 0.49 6.17 -1.03
N THR A 112 0.34 5.76 -2.30
CA THR A 112 1.40 5.91 -3.31
C THR A 112 1.93 7.34 -3.45
N ASN A 113 1.10 8.38 -3.30
CA ASN A 113 1.61 9.76 -3.35
C ASN A 113 2.42 10.10 -2.09
N LEU A 114 1.96 9.65 -0.92
CA LEU A 114 2.64 9.91 0.35
C LEU A 114 4.06 9.33 0.33
N VAL A 115 4.22 8.06 -0.06
CA VAL A 115 5.57 7.46 -0.17
C VAL A 115 6.43 8.19 -1.19
N THR A 116 5.84 8.60 -2.33
CA THR A 116 6.58 9.32 -3.35
C THR A 116 7.10 10.65 -2.84
N HIS A 117 6.27 11.46 -2.17
CA HIS A 117 6.70 12.74 -1.60
C HIS A 117 7.79 12.53 -0.54
N LEU A 118 7.58 11.58 0.38
CA LEU A 118 8.54 11.27 1.43
C LEU A 118 9.90 10.83 0.87
N LEU A 119 9.93 9.92 -0.11
CA LEU A 119 11.17 9.50 -0.78
C LEU A 119 11.85 10.69 -1.47
N LYS A 120 11.10 11.43 -2.27
CA LYS A 120 11.60 12.59 -3.02
C LYS A 120 12.13 13.72 -2.15
N GLN A 121 11.58 13.90 -0.95
CA GLN A 121 12.02 14.93 -0.03
C GLN A 121 13.25 14.47 0.75
N ASN A 122 13.35 13.20 1.11
CA ASN A 122 14.26 12.76 2.16
C ASN A 122 15.35 11.77 1.72
N CYS A 123 15.19 11.07 0.60
CA CYS A 123 16.10 10.02 0.16
C CYS A 123 16.93 10.45 -1.06
N GLU A 124 18.17 9.97 -1.13
CA GLU A 124 19.05 10.10 -2.29
C GLU A 124 19.88 8.83 -2.51
N ILE A 125 20.24 8.56 -3.77
CA ILE A 125 21.33 7.63 -4.10
C ILE A 125 22.63 8.45 -4.19
N PRO A 126 23.62 8.25 -3.27
CA PRO A 126 24.81 9.09 -3.17
C PRO A 126 25.57 9.25 -4.49
N GLU A 127 25.80 8.15 -5.21
CA GLU A 127 26.56 8.16 -6.47
C GLU A 127 25.84 8.99 -7.54
N ARG A 128 24.50 8.95 -7.57
CA ARG A 128 23.71 9.77 -8.48
C ARG A 128 23.71 11.24 -8.08
N ARG A 129 23.66 11.53 -6.78
CA ARG A 129 23.75 12.89 -6.22
C ARG A 129 25.10 13.51 -6.55
N GLU A 130 26.19 12.77 -6.37
CA GLU A 130 27.55 13.20 -6.72
C GLU A 130 27.68 13.47 -8.22
N GLN A 131 27.18 12.58 -9.08
CA GLN A 131 27.21 12.78 -10.54
C GLN A 131 26.39 13.99 -10.99
N SER A 132 25.23 14.23 -10.36
CA SER A 132 24.27 15.24 -10.80
C SER A 132 24.53 16.63 -10.20
N GLY A 133 25.13 16.70 -9.00
CA GLY A 133 25.31 17.93 -8.24
C GLY A 133 24.10 18.32 -7.37
N GLU A 134 24.26 19.38 -6.56
CA GLU A 134 23.37 19.66 -5.40
C GLU A 134 21.99 20.26 -5.72
N HIS A 135 21.78 20.74 -6.94
CA HIS A 135 20.57 21.51 -7.32
C HIS A 135 19.81 20.90 -8.49
N GLN A 136 19.86 19.58 -8.62
CA GLN A 136 19.16 18.85 -9.68
C GLN A 136 17.80 18.34 -9.23
N SER A 137 17.05 17.82 -10.19
CA SER A 137 15.75 17.17 -9.93
C SER A 137 15.92 15.98 -8.97
N LYS A 138 14.89 15.71 -8.18
CA LYS A 138 14.87 14.57 -7.24
C LYS A 138 14.93 13.23 -7.98
N GLU A 139 14.42 13.19 -9.20
CA GLU A 139 14.57 12.08 -10.13
C GLU A 139 16.02 11.83 -10.52
N SER A 140 16.86 12.87 -10.62
CA SER A 140 18.28 12.69 -10.88
C SER A 140 18.96 11.95 -9.74
N TYR A 141 18.48 12.09 -8.49
CA TYR A 141 18.95 11.36 -7.30
C TYR A 141 18.35 9.97 -7.13
N GLY A 142 17.63 9.47 -8.14
CA GLY A 142 17.05 8.13 -8.16
C GLY A 142 15.63 8.04 -7.61
N MET A 143 15.02 9.13 -7.14
CA MET A 143 13.66 9.11 -6.57
C MET A 143 12.59 9.41 -7.62
N ARG A 144 11.97 8.35 -8.15
CA ARG A 144 10.96 8.46 -9.22
C ARG A 144 9.55 8.65 -8.65
N TRP A 145 8.69 9.29 -9.44
CA TRP A 145 7.28 9.44 -9.07
C TRP A 145 6.53 8.09 -8.97
N GLN A 146 6.88 7.17 -9.87
CA GLN A 146 6.27 5.84 -10.00
C GLN A 146 7.21 4.88 -10.72
N VAL A 147 6.92 3.58 -10.59
CA VAL A 147 7.51 2.53 -11.44
C VAL A 147 7.21 2.74 -12.94
N PRO A 148 8.05 2.24 -13.86
CA PRO A 148 7.90 2.48 -15.30
C PRO A 148 6.54 2.06 -15.85
N TRP A 149 5.96 0.95 -15.38
CA TRP A 149 4.64 0.46 -15.78
C TRP A 149 3.47 1.19 -15.09
N GLY A 150 3.73 2.27 -14.36
CA GLY A 150 2.71 3.07 -13.68
C GLY A 150 2.38 2.56 -12.28
N LYS A 151 2.18 3.47 -11.33
CA LYS A 151 2.04 3.11 -9.90
C LYS A 151 0.84 2.22 -9.59
N HIS A 152 -0.26 2.33 -10.33
CA HIS A 152 -1.50 1.56 -10.09
C HIS A 152 -1.64 0.30 -10.95
N THR A 153 -0.72 0.07 -11.88
CA THR A 153 -0.73 -1.09 -12.76
C THR A 153 -0.07 -2.28 -12.05
N PRO A 154 -0.72 -3.47 -12.02
CA PRO A 154 -0.12 -4.69 -11.49
C PRO A 154 1.23 -5.01 -12.14
N VAL A 155 2.15 -5.57 -11.36
CA VAL A 155 3.51 -5.92 -11.84
C VAL A 155 3.51 -6.99 -12.93
N LYS A 156 2.46 -7.81 -13.04
CA LYS A 156 2.33 -8.76 -14.17
C LYS A 156 2.37 -8.07 -15.55
N PHE A 157 1.96 -6.80 -15.64
CA PHE A 157 2.01 -6.01 -16.87
C PHE A 157 3.31 -5.23 -17.03
N ARG A 158 4.30 -5.43 -16.15
CA ARG A 158 5.60 -4.74 -16.16
C ARG A 158 6.25 -4.78 -17.51
N ASN A 159 6.26 -5.91 -18.20
CA ASN A 159 6.95 -6.06 -19.48
C ASN A 159 6.11 -5.60 -20.68
N GLU A 160 4.81 -5.43 -20.50
CA GLU A 160 3.87 -5.07 -21.57
C GLU A 160 3.63 -3.57 -21.68
N HIS A 161 3.85 -2.82 -20.58
CA HIS A 161 3.57 -1.40 -20.52
C HIS A 161 4.72 -0.59 -19.93
N SER A 162 4.93 0.60 -20.48
CA SER A 162 5.74 1.66 -19.89
C SER A 162 5.00 2.98 -20.06
N THR A 163 4.95 3.79 -19.01
CA THR A 163 4.51 5.17 -19.12
C THR A 163 5.49 5.96 -19.99
N GLU A 164 4.98 6.93 -20.74
CA GLU A 164 5.76 7.73 -21.70
C GLU A 164 7.05 8.30 -21.09
N LYS A 165 6.95 8.89 -19.90
CA LYS A 165 8.08 9.49 -19.15
C LYS A 165 9.08 8.47 -18.59
N ALA A 166 8.84 7.18 -18.77
CA ALA A 166 9.67 6.09 -18.27
C ALA A 166 9.96 5.03 -19.35
N ALA A 167 9.64 5.28 -20.62
CA ALA A 167 9.84 4.33 -21.70
C ALA A 167 11.31 3.92 -21.88
N ALA A 168 12.25 4.85 -21.65
CA ALA A 168 13.68 4.61 -21.74
C ALA A 168 14.31 4.00 -20.47
N ILE A 169 13.54 3.85 -19.39
CA ILE A 169 14.07 3.32 -18.12
C ILE A 169 14.12 1.81 -18.19
N LYS A 170 15.29 1.24 -17.93
CA LYS A 170 15.43 -0.19 -17.71
C LYS A 170 14.64 -0.57 -16.48
N LYS A 171 13.64 -1.42 -16.66
CA LYS A 171 12.69 -1.79 -15.60
C LYS A 171 13.37 -2.49 -14.44
N ASP A 172 14.47 -3.20 -14.69
CA ASP A 172 15.26 -3.91 -13.66
C ASP A 172 16.10 -2.97 -12.80
N TYR A 173 16.24 -1.70 -13.19
CA TYR A 173 17.03 -0.72 -12.44
C TYR A 173 16.20 0.03 -11.40
N ILE A 174 14.91 -0.29 -11.26
CA ILE A 174 14.03 0.30 -10.27
C ILE A 174 13.61 -0.70 -9.20
N LEU A 175 13.74 -0.31 -7.94
CA LEU A 175 13.16 -0.99 -6.81
C LEU A 175 11.72 -0.46 -6.60
N PRO A 176 10.68 -1.29 -6.83
CA PRO A 176 9.30 -0.91 -6.50
C PRO A 176 9.15 -0.77 -4.99
N VAL A 177 8.67 0.39 -4.57
CA VAL A 177 8.22 0.64 -3.19
C VAL A 177 6.70 0.50 -3.19
N ILE A 178 6.23 -0.67 -2.81
CA ILE A 178 4.82 -1.07 -2.89
C ILE A 178 4.11 -0.57 -1.65
N THR A 179 3.12 0.30 -1.81
CA THR A 179 2.27 0.73 -0.70
C THR A 179 1.06 -0.19 -0.55
N ILE A 180 0.88 -0.69 0.67
CA ILE A 180 -0.28 -1.48 1.08
C ILE A 180 -1.03 -0.77 2.20
N ARG A 181 -2.32 -1.04 2.33
CA ARG A 181 -3.16 -0.44 3.37
C ARG A 181 -4.04 -1.50 3.98
N HIS A 182 -4.38 -1.34 5.26
CA HIS A 182 -5.30 -2.23 5.95
C HIS A 182 -6.58 -2.42 5.12
N PRO A 183 -6.94 -3.66 4.73
CA PRO A 183 -7.95 -3.89 3.70
C PRO A 183 -9.30 -3.27 4.04
N TYR A 184 -9.74 -3.36 5.30
CA TYR A 184 -10.99 -2.74 5.75
C TYR A 184 -11.03 -1.21 5.58
N SER A 185 -9.93 -0.53 5.89
CA SER A 185 -9.79 0.92 5.71
C SER A 185 -9.67 1.29 4.23
N TRP A 186 -9.05 0.41 3.45
CA TRP A 186 -8.93 0.54 2.00
C TRP A 186 -10.30 0.40 1.31
N PHE A 187 -11.11 -0.59 1.67
CA PHE A 187 -12.47 -0.77 1.15
C PHE A 187 -13.33 0.47 1.35
N GLY A 188 -13.34 1.05 2.56
CA GLY A 188 -14.07 2.29 2.83
C GLY A 188 -13.56 3.48 2.01
N SER A 189 -12.29 3.46 1.58
CA SER A 189 -11.75 4.47 0.68
C SER A 189 -12.16 4.24 -0.78
N MET A 190 -12.23 2.98 -1.21
CA MET A 190 -12.75 2.61 -2.52
C MET A 190 -14.25 2.93 -2.66
N CYS A 191 -15.04 2.78 -1.59
CA CYS A 191 -16.43 3.23 -1.55
C CYS A 191 -16.60 4.73 -1.82
N LYS A 192 -15.66 5.55 -1.33
CA LYS A 192 -15.65 7.00 -1.56
C LYS A 192 -15.19 7.35 -2.97
N ASN A 193 -14.14 6.70 -3.44
CA ASN A 193 -13.61 6.89 -4.78
C ASN A 193 -13.03 5.57 -5.32
N GLY A 194 -13.80 4.91 -6.18
CA GLY A 194 -13.42 3.64 -6.80
C GLY A 194 -12.44 3.77 -7.96
N TYR A 195 -12.17 5.00 -8.45
CA TYR A 195 -11.32 5.25 -9.60
C TYR A 195 -11.78 4.44 -10.84
N THR A 196 -10.91 3.61 -11.39
CA THR A 196 -11.22 2.74 -12.54
C THR A 196 -11.83 1.40 -12.12
N ALA A 197 -11.90 1.10 -10.82
CA ALA A 197 -12.60 -0.08 -10.34
C ALA A 197 -14.12 0.12 -10.40
N LYS A 198 -14.83 -0.87 -10.94
CA LYS A 198 -16.28 -0.90 -11.13
C LYS A 198 -16.85 -2.14 -10.46
N TRP A 199 -17.85 -1.96 -9.59
CA TRP A 199 -18.63 -3.02 -8.97
C TRP A 199 -19.96 -2.46 -8.48
N ASP A 200 -20.96 -3.32 -8.26
CA ASP A 200 -22.28 -2.90 -7.79
C ASP A 200 -22.26 -2.55 -6.30
N HIS A 201 -22.04 -1.27 -5.96
CA HIS A 201 -21.94 -0.79 -4.56
C HIS A 201 -22.83 0.40 -4.23
N ARG A 202 -23.73 0.76 -5.16
CA ARG A 202 -24.69 1.84 -4.99
C ARG A 202 -26.04 1.35 -5.47
N LYS A 203 -27.01 1.25 -4.55
CA LYS A 203 -28.40 0.98 -4.90
C LYS A 203 -29.15 2.29 -4.93
N THR A 204 -29.43 2.79 -6.13
CA THR A 204 -30.39 3.89 -6.27
C THR A 204 -31.79 3.31 -6.17
N ASN A 205 -32.55 3.73 -5.16
CA ASN A 205 -33.96 3.44 -5.07
C ASN A 205 -34.66 4.14 -6.25
N PRO A 206 -35.30 3.41 -7.19
CA PRO A 206 -35.88 4.01 -8.38
C PRO A 206 -37.09 4.91 -8.07
N LYS A 207 -37.75 4.73 -6.91
CA LYS A 207 -38.92 5.53 -6.50
C LYS A 207 -38.53 6.81 -5.77
N THR A 208 -37.58 6.74 -4.83
CA THR A 208 -37.17 7.89 -4.02
C THR A 208 -35.95 8.61 -4.58
N LYS A 209 -35.27 8.01 -5.57
CA LYS A 209 -33.92 8.38 -6.03
C LYS A 209 -32.86 8.36 -4.92
N GLU A 210 -33.19 7.81 -3.76
CA GLU A 210 -32.27 7.70 -2.63
C GLU A 210 -31.19 6.68 -2.95
N ILE A 211 -29.93 7.06 -2.77
CA ILE A 211 -28.79 6.17 -2.98
C ILE A 211 -28.53 5.47 -1.65
N ASN A 212 -29.02 4.25 -1.51
CA ASN A 212 -28.60 3.39 -0.42
C ASN A 212 -27.22 2.81 -0.79
N THR A 213 -26.22 3.20 -0.01
CA THR A 213 -24.84 2.77 -0.24
C THR A 213 -24.59 1.54 0.63
N ASN A 214 -24.90 0.36 0.09
CA ASN A 214 -24.35 -0.88 0.63
C ASN A 214 -22.94 -1.01 0.04
N CYS A 215 -21.91 -0.64 0.80
CA CYS A 215 -20.53 -0.67 0.35
C CYS A 215 -19.64 -1.12 1.53
N PRO A 216 -18.73 -2.09 1.35
CA PRO A 216 -18.19 -2.54 0.05
C PRO A 216 -19.03 -3.55 -0.74
N HIS A 217 -20.07 -4.16 -0.15
CA HIS A 217 -20.95 -5.13 -0.80
C HIS A 217 -20.15 -6.25 -1.50
N LEU A 218 -19.46 -7.07 -0.71
CA LEU A 218 -18.53 -8.07 -1.21
C LEU A 218 -19.23 -9.31 -1.79
N LYS A 219 -20.49 -9.55 -1.41
CA LYS A 219 -21.28 -10.70 -1.85
C LYS A 219 -22.52 -10.28 -2.62
N GLN A 220 -22.89 -11.10 -3.60
CA GLN A 220 -24.23 -11.07 -4.20
C GLN A 220 -25.09 -12.09 -3.45
N GLY A 221 -26.34 -11.76 -3.15
CA GLY A 221 -27.26 -12.62 -2.38
C GLY A 221 -27.69 -13.93 -3.07
N ASN A 222 -26.98 -14.39 -4.11
CA ASN A 222 -27.29 -15.58 -4.91
C ASN A 222 -26.20 -16.64 -4.70
N SER A 223 -26.62 -17.89 -4.42
CA SER A 223 -25.72 -19.02 -4.17
C SER A 223 -24.84 -19.41 -5.36
N LYS A 224 -25.21 -19.06 -6.61
CA LYS A 224 -24.45 -19.43 -7.82
C LYS A 224 -23.24 -18.54 -8.10
N ALA A 225 -23.28 -17.30 -7.64
CA ALA A 225 -22.19 -16.33 -7.77
C ALA A 225 -22.13 -15.57 -6.45
N PRO A 226 -21.50 -16.15 -5.42
CA PRO A 226 -21.61 -15.59 -4.07
C PRO A 226 -20.92 -14.24 -3.95
N TRP A 227 -20.03 -13.88 -4.89
CA TRP A 227 -19.21 -12.68 -4.81
C TRP A 227 -19.71 -11.56 -5.74
N ASN A 228 -19.52 -10.32 -5.31
CA ASN A 228 -19.81 -9.14 -6.12
C ASN A 228 -18.60 -8.75 -6.96
N SER A 229 -18.59 -9.21 -8.21
CA SER A 229 -17.48 -9.04 -9.14
C SER A 229 -17.01 -7.60 -9.24
N VAL A 230 -15.69 -7.42 -9.28
CA VAL A 230 -15.04 -6.13 -9.53
C VAL A 230 -14.30 -6.19 -10.85
N GLU A 231 -14.50 -5.18 -11.68
CA GLU A 231 -13.74 -4.94 -12.90
C GLU A 231 -12.79 -3.77 -12.68
N VAL A 232 -11.52 -3.88 -13.09
CA VAL A 232 -10.57 -2.77 -13.01
C VAL A 232 -9.88 -2.56 -14.34
N THR A 233 -10.01 -1.35 -14.89
CA THR A 233 -9.26 -0.93 -16.08
C THR A 233 -7.95 -0.24 -15.69
N TYR A 234 -6.84 -0.73 -16.23
CA TYR A 234 -5.49 -0.20 -16.08
C TYR A 234 -5.03 0.54 -17.35
N ALA A 235 -3.73 0.84 -17.42
CA ALA A 235 -3.14 1.52 -18.57
C ALA A 235 -3.35 0.76 -19.89
N GLU A 236 -3.51 1.52 -20.98
CA GLU A 236 -3.78 1.03 -22.35
C GLU A 236 -5.07 0.21 -22.47
N GLY A 237 -6.03 0.42 -21.56
CA GLY A 237 -7.34 -0.23 -21.62
C GLY A 237 -7.35 -1.70 -21.19
N ARG A 238 -6.27 -2.19 -20.56
CA ARG A 238 -6.24 -3.54 -19.99
C ARG A 238 -7.22 -3.65 -18.85
N THR A 239 -8.10 -4.65 -18.89
CA THR A 239 -9.11 -4.87 -17.86
C THR A 239 -8.87 -6.21 -17.18
N ASP A 240 -8.83 -6.21 -15.85
CA ASP A 240 -8.89 -7.42 -15.03
C ASP A 240 -10.26 -7.55 -14.35
N HIS A 241 -10.68 -8.79 -14.13
CA HIS A 241 -11.87 -9.14 -13.37
C HIS A 241 -11.48 -9.89 -12.10
N HIS A 242 -12.10 -9.51 -10.99
CA HIS A 242 -11.88 -10.08 -9.67
C HIS A 242 -13.21 -10.51 -9.07
N LEU A 243 -13.20 -11.57 -8.25
CA LEU A 243 -14.44 -12.10 -7.66
C LEU A 243 -15.12 -11.08 -6.73
N SER A 244 -14.35 -10.32 -5.94
CA SER A 244 -14.85 -9.20 -5.13
C SER A 244 -13.76 -8.18 -4.85
N LEU A 245 -14.10 -7.10 -4.15
CA LEU A 245 -13.14 -6.07 -3.75
C LEU A 245 -12.03 -6.63 -2.83
N ALA A 246 -12.35 -7.64 -2.01
CA ALA A 246 -11.35 -8.34 -1.20
C ALA A 246 -10.40 -9.21 -2.05
N HIS A 247 -10.92 -9.89 -3.07
CA HIS A 247 -10.08 -10.64 -4.01
C HIS A 247 -9.19 -9.71 -4.83
N LEU A 248 -9.70 -8.56 -5.28
CA LEU A 248 -8.87 -7.55 -5.93
C LEU A 248 -7.69 -7.10 -5.04
N TRP A 249 -7.91 -6.94 -3.73
CA TRP A 249 -6.82 -6.63 -2.79
C TRP A 249 -5.79 -7.76 -2.75
N ASN A 250 -6.21 -9.02 -2.56
CA ASN A 250 -5.30 -10.17 -2.55
C ASN A 250 -4.53 -10.30 -3.87
N ASP A 251 -5.25 -10.32 -5.00
CA ASP A 251 -4.71 -10.61 -6.33
C ASP A 251 -3.62 -9.59 -6.68
N TRP A 252 -3.88 -8.30 -6.44
CA TRP A 252 -2.94 -7.24 -6.81
C TRP A 252 -1.58 -7.41 -6.10
N TYR A 253 -1.58 -7.74 -4.81
CA TYR A 253 -0.35 -7.96 -4.05
C TYR A 253 0.27 -9.34 -4.32
N SER A 254 -0.55 -10.35 -4.60
CA SER A 254 -0.06 -11.69 -4.94
C SER A 254 0.88 -11.66 -6.13
N TYR A 255 0.66 -10.80 -7.13
CA TYR A 255 1.55 -10.68 -8.30
C TYR A 255 2.99 -10.29 -7.95
N TYR A 256 3.22 -9.62 -6.83
CA TYR A 256 4.57 -9.39 -6.31
C TYR A 256 5.06 -10.57 -5.48
N LEU A 257 4.21 -11.11 -4.60
CA LEU A 257 4.59 -12.11 -3.61
C LEU A 257 4.80 -13.52 -4.19
N SER A 258 4.08 -13.90 -5.24
CA SER A 258 4.22 -15.20 -5.90
C SER A 258 5.26 -15.21 -7.03
N GLY A 259 5.93 -14.07 -7.26
CA GLY A 259 6.80 -13.86 -8.41
C GLY A 259 6.00 -13.63 -9.70
N VAL A 260 6.57 -12.84 -10.62
CA VAL A 260 6.02 -12.69 -11.97
C VAL A 260 6.63 -13.79 -12.85
N LYS A 261 5.88 -14.32 -13.82
CA LYS A 261 6.43 -15.18 -14.88
C LYS A 261 7.60 -14.43 -15.56
N GLY A 262 8.83 -14.72 -15.16
CA GLY A 262 10.03 -13.96 -15.55
C GLY A 262 11.11 -13.79 -14.47
N GLY A 263 10.83 -14.17 -13.22
CA GLY A 263 11.82 -14.22 -12.12
C GLY A 263 11.45 -13.37 -10.91
N ASP A 264 12.26 -13.50 -9.85
CA ASP A 264 12.10 -12.74 -8.61
C ASP A 264 12.53 -11.28 -8.84
N ILE A 265 11.55 -10.38 -8.93
CA ILE A 265 11.80 -8.94 -9.02
C ILE A 265 12.05 -8.44 -7.58
N PRO A 266 13.18 -7.77 -7.28
CA PRO A 266 13.35 -7.16 -5.97
C PRO A 266 12.29 -6.07 -5.73
N PHE A 267 11.70 -6.06 -4.54
CA PHE A 267 10.71 -5.06 -4.12
C PHE A 267 10.71 -4.91 -2.61
N VAL A 268 10.07 -3.85 -2.13
CA VAL A 268 9.67 -3.73 -0.72
C VAL A 268 8.20 -3.38 -0.62
N VAL A 269 7.51 -3.97 0.36
CA VAL A 269 6.11 -3.61 0.69
C VAL A 269 6.10 -2.83 1.99
N VAL A 270 5.48 -1.65 1.98
CA VAL A 270 5.33 -0.77 3.16
C VAL A 270 3.85 -0.48 3.42
N ARG A 271 3.45 -0.49 4.69
CA ARG A 271 2.10 -0.12 5.09
C ARG A 271 1.92 1.39 4.99
N MET A 272 0.77 1.84 4.51
CA MET A 272 0.40 3.26 4.49
C MET A 272 0.43 3.84 5.90
N GLU A 273 0.03 3.04 6.87
CA GLU A 273 0.00 3.41 8.27
C GLU A 273 1.42 3.67 8.82
N ASP A 274 2.42 2.90 8.38
CA ASP A 274 3.82 3.12 8.77
C ASP A 274 4.40 4.40 8.14
N LEU A 275 3.96 4.75 6.93
CA LEU A 275 4.30 6.04 6.32
C LEU A 275 3.68 7.23 7.04
N VAL A 276 2.62 7.02 7.83
CA VAL A 276 1.98 8.07 8.63
C VAL A 276 2.61 8.17 10.02
N PHE A 277 2.78 7.04 10.71
CA PHE A 277 3.19 7.02 12.12
C PHE A 277 4.69 6.86 12.33
N TYR A 278 5.39 6.24 11.38
CA TYR A 278 6.82 5.97 11.43
C TYR A 278 7.54 6.42 10.14
N PRO A 279 7.26 7.63 9.59
CA PRO A 279 7.73 8.02 8.26
C PRO A 279 9.26 7.99 8.16
N LYS A 280 9.97 8.50 9.18
CA LYS A 280 11.43 8.57 9.17
C LYS A 280 12.06 7.17 9.16
N GLU A 281 11.64 6.28 10.06
CA GLU A 281 12.16 4.92 10.15
C GLU A 281 11.85 4.10 8.89
N THR A 282 10.61 4.21 8.39
CA THR A 282 10.16 3.52 7.17
C THR A 282 10.97 3.97 5.95
N ILE A 283 11.10 5.29 5.75
CA ILE A 283 11.78 5.85 4.58
C ILE A 283 13.28 5.64 4.65
N THR A 284 13.89 5.67 5.85
CA THR A 284 15.31 5.34 6.04
C THR A 284 15.57 3.91 5.56
N THR A 285 14.80 2.95 6.07
CA THR A 285 14.95 1.54 5.74
C THR A 285 14.75 1.27 4.24
N VAL A 286 13.72 1.86 3.63
CA VAL A 286 13.47 1.75 2.18
C VAL A 286 14.58 2.39 1.36
N CYS A 287 15.11 3.54 1.78
CA CYS A 287 16.18 4.23 1.09
C CYS A 287 17.47 3.40 1.09
N GLU A 288 17.86 2.89 2.26
CA GLU A 288 19.03 2.03 2.44
C GLU A 288 18.90 0.69 1.68
N CYS A 289 17.68 0.16 1.56
CA CYS A 289 17.42 -1.04 0.76
C CYS A 289 17.95 -0.88 -0.68
N ALA A 290 17.74 0.28 -1.29
CA ALA A 290 18.21 0.59 -2.63
C ALA A 290 19.68 1.08 -2.69
N GLY A 291 20.41 1.05 -1.57
CA GLY A 291 21.76 1.61 -1.46
C GLY A 291 21.79 3.13 -1.38
N GLY A 292 20.66 3.74 -1.04
CA GLY A 292 20.55 5.17 -0.77
C GLY A 292 20.81 5.53 0.69
N ARG A 293 20.64 6.80 1.01
CA ARG A 293 20.65 7.33 2.38
C ARG A 293 19.63 8.46 2.55
N ILE A 294 19.24 8.72 3.80
CA ILE A 294 18.54 9.96 4.12
C ILE A 294 19.48 11.13 3.90
N ARG A 295 18.97 12.19 3.29
CA ARG A 295 19.69 13.44 3.07
C ARG A 295 20.16 14.04 4.40
N ASP A 296 21.44 14.36 4.46
CA ASP A 296 22.11 14.96 5.61
C ASP A 296 22.19 16.49 5.53
N ASP A 297 21.84 17.07 4.38
CA ASP A 297 21.83 18.52 4.11
C ASP A 297 20.57 19.24 4.62
N GLN A 298 19.63 18.53 5.23
CA GLN A 298 18.38 19.08 5.77
C GLN A 298 17.79 18.17 6.86
N LEU A 299 16.83 18.72 7.63
CA LEU A 299 15.98 17.91 8.51
C LEU A 299 15.03 17.04 7.68
N PHE A 300 14.62 15.91 8.26
CA PHE A 300 13.59 15.06 7.66
C PHE A 300 12.30 15.85 7.46
N GLN A 301 11.85 15.92 6.21
CA GLN A 301 10.67 16.65 5.78
C GLN A 301 9.45 15.74 5.82
N HIS A 302 8.49 16.10 6.65
CA HIS A 302 7.18 15.45 6.70
C HIS A 302 6.25 16.01 5.61
N VAL A 303 5.27 15.20 5.18
CA VAL A 303 4.21 15.66 4.28
C VAL A 303 3.08 16.20 5.15
N THR A 304 3.10 17.51 5.40
CA THR A 304 2.21 18.22 6.34
C THR A 304 0.81 18.43 5.76
N ASP A 305 0.74 18.81 4.49
CA ASP A 305 -0.51 18.98 3.75
C ASP A 305 -0.99 17.65 3.15
N SER A 306 -2.17 17.66 2.50
CA SER A 306 -2.62 16.48 1.77
C SER A 306 -1.60 16.07 0.71
N ALA A 307 -1.17 14.81 0.74
CA ALA A 307 -0.34 14.19 -0.29
C ALA A 307 -1.04 14.11 -1.68
N LYS A 308 -2.28 14.58 -1.80
CA LYS A 308 -2.99 14.73 -3.07
C LYS A 308 -3.24 16.20 -3.44
N ALA A 309 -2.66 17.15 -2.71
CA ALA A 309 -2.91 18.59 -2.91
C ALA A 309 -2.51 19.09 -4.30
N ASP A 310 -1.50 18.48 -4.90
CA ASP A 310 -0.99 18.75 -6.25
C ASP A 310 -1.79 18.08 -7.37
N SER A 311 -2.73 17.21 -7.02
CA SER A 311 -3.44 16.37 -7.97
C SER A 311 -4.88 16.92 -8.19
N PRO A 312 -5.26 17.36 -9.40
CA PRO A 312 -6.59 17.91 -9.67
C PRO A 312 -7.71 16.92 -9.34
N GLY A 313 -8.83 17.41 -8.78
CA GLY A 313 -10.02 16.58 -8.51
C GLY A 313 -9.90 15.60 -7.33
N HIS A 314 -8.85 15.68 -6.52
CA HIS A 314 -8.69 14.86 -5.32
C HIS A 314 -9.06 15.61 -4.05
N ASP A 315 -9.53 14.86 -3.06
CA ASP A 315 -9.79 15.34 -1.71
C ASP A 315 -8.48 15.82 -1.06
N LYS A 316 -8.43 17.12 -0.73
CA LYS A 316 -7.27 17.79 -0.12
C LYS A 316 -7.37 17.87 1.41
N SER A 317 -8.37 17.23 2.02
CA SER A 317 -8.73 17.46 3.42
C SER A 317 -7.88 16.75 4.48
N THR A 318 -7.03 15.79 4.10
CA THR A 318 -6.27 14.98 5.08
C THR A 318 -4.78 15.33 5.03
N GLY A 319 -4.34 16.27 5.87
CA GLY A 319 -2.93 16.53 6.17
C GLY A 319 -2.38 15.57 7.22
N LEU A 320 -1.15 15.82 7.69
CA LEU A 320 -0.45 14.97 8.66
C LEU A 320 -1.23 14.85 9.97
N TYR A 321 -1.64 15.98 10.54
CA TYR A 321 -2.40 16.00 11.80
C TYR A 321 -3.73 15.24 11.66
N GLU A 322 -4.51 15.50 10.61
CA GLU A 322 -5.76 14.80 10.38
C GLU A 322 -5.53 13.30 10.15
N ALA A 323 -4.45 12.92 9.45
CA ALA A 323 -4.08 11.53 9.26
C ALA A 323 -3.79 10.83 10.59
N TRP A 324 -3.05 11.47 11.50
CA TRP A 324 -2.76 10.92 12.82
C TRP A 324 -4.04 10.71 13.64
N VAL A 325 -4.92 11.70 13.72
CA VAL A 325 -6.21 11.59 14.43
C VAL A 325 -7.13 10.56 13.78
N LYS A 326 -7.16 10.53 12.44
CA LYS A 326 -8.06 9.66 11.69
C LYS A 326 -7.62 8.21 11.77
N TYR A 327 -6.34 7.91 11.56
CA TYR A 327 -5.86 6.54 11.37
C TYR A 327 -5.52 5.83 12.68
N SER A 328 -5.21 6.56 13.76
CA SER A 328 -4.91 5.98 15.08
C SER A 328 -6.10 5.35 15.80
N LYS A 329 -7.32 5.62 15.34
CA LYS A 329 -8.52 5.00 15.90
C LYS A 329 -8.49 3.48 15.72
N PRO A 330 -9.10 2.70 16.63
CA PRO A 330 -9.25 1.26 16.44
C PRO A 330 -9.97 0.89 15.15
N ASN A 331 -9.61 -0.26 14.59
CA ASN A 331 -10.26 -0.81 13.39
C ASN A 331 -11.53 -1.53 13.85
N THR A 332 -12.70 -0.88 13.74
CA THR A 332 -14.01 -1.48 14.02
C THR A 332 -14.80 -1.66 12.73
N LYS A 333 -15.78 -2.58 12.71
CA LYS A 333 -16.61 -2.83 11.53
C LYS A 333 -17.40 -1.59 11.13
N GLU A 334 -18.00 -0.92 12.12
CA GLU A 334 -18.86 0.26 11.96
C GLU A 334 -18.09 1.42 11.36
N ARG A 335 -16.83 1.60 11.77
CA ARG A 335 -15.96 2.67 11.25
C ARG A 335 -15.79 2.59 9.73
N TYR A 336 -15.87 1.39 9.16
CA TYR A 336 -15.68 1.17 7.73
C TYR A 336 -17.00 0.97 6.98
N GLY A 337 -18.15 1.13 7.65
CA GLY A 337 -19.47 0.96 7.05
C GLY A 337 -19.82 -0.50 6.74
N PHE A 338 -19.13 -1.44 7.37
CA PHE A 338 -19.39 -2.86 7.17
C PHE A 338 -20.67 -3.28 7.88
N ILE A 339 -21.57 -3.94 7.15
CA ILE A 339 -22.61 -4.80 7.72
C ILE A 339 -22.03 -6.19 8.02
N ASP A 340 -22.67 -6.96 8.90
CA ASP A 340 -22.16 -8.28 9.33
C ASP A 340 -21.87 -9.22 8.16
N ASN A 341 -22.78 -9.32 7.19
CA ASN A 341 -22.58 -10.19 6.03
C ASN A 341 -21.35 -9.79 5.17
N ASP A 342 -21.09 -8.49 5.01
CA ASP A 342 -19.89 -8.02 4.31
C ASP A 342 -18.63 -8.29 5.13
N TYR A 343 -18.73 -8.19 6.45
CA TYR A 343 -17.59 -8.43 7.32
C TYR A 343 -17.20 -9.92 7.31
N ASP A 344 -18.17 -10.82 7.41
CA ASP A 344 -17.95 -12.26 7.31
C ASP A 344 -17.43 -12.65 5.92
N ALA A 345 -17.95 -12.01 4.87
CA ALA A 345 -17.44 -12.17 3.51
C ALA A 345 -15.96 -11.75 3.40
N ALA A 346 -15.58 -10.62 4.01
CA ALA A 346 -14.20 -10.16 4.02
C ALA A 346 -13.28 -11.14 4.76
N ARG A 347 -13.72 -11.69 5.90
CA ARG A 347 -12.96 -12.70 6.65
C ARG A 347 -12.68 -13.97 5.85
N ILE A 348 -13.64 -14.40 5.03
CA ILE A 348 -13.48 -15.59 4.19
C ILE A 348 -12.58 -15.29 2.98
N ALA A 349 -12.71 -14.09 2.41
CA ALA A 349 -12.05 -13.75 1.15
C ALA A 349 -10.61 -13.25 1.31
N LEU A 350 -10.29 -12.55 2.41
CA LEU A 350 -8.95 -11.99 2.61
C LEU A 350 -7.91 -13.09 2.84
N ASN A 351 -6.71 -12.90 2.31
CA ASN A 351 -5.61 -13.83 2.52
C ASN A 351 -5.03 -13.65 3.92
N ASP A 352 -5.30 -14.62 4.81
CA ASP A 352 -4.85 -14.61 6.21
C ASP A 352 -3.33 -14.55 6.35
N SER A 353 -2.59 -15.25 5.48
CA SER A 353 -1.12 -15.23 5.53
C SER A 353 -0.55 -13.86 5.19
N LEU A 354 -1.11 -13.18 4.19
CA LEU A 354 -0.71 -11.81 3.84
C LEU A 354 -1.07 -10.84 4.97
N MET A 355 -2.28 -10.95 5.52
CA MET A 355 -2.72 -10.16 6.68
C MET A 355 -1.77 -10.32 7.87
N GLU A 356 -1.45 -11.56 8.24
CA GLU A 356 -0.52 -11.89 9.33
C GLU A 356 0.88 -11.33 9.08
N SER A 357 1.41 -11.48 7.87
CA SER A 357 2.75 -10.98 7.52
C SER A 357 2.88 -9.46 7.70
N LEU A 358 1.77 -8.72 7.50
CA LEU A 358 1.67 -7.27 7.66
C LEU A 358 1.28 -6.83 9.08
N GLY A 359 1.05 -7.78 9.99
CA GLY A 359 0.52 -7.51 11.33
C GLY A 359 -0.88 -6.89 11.31
N TYR A 360 -1.66 -7.14 10.26
CA TYR A 360 -3.06 -6.71 10.19
C TYR A 360 -3.97 -7.73 10.86
N GLN A 361 -5.04 -7.23 11.48
CA GLN A 361 -6.03 -8.05 12.16
C GLN A 361 -7.42 -7.74 11.61
N HIS A 362 -8.30 -8.74 11.61
CA HIS A 362 -9.72 -8.46 11.36
C HIS A 362 -10.27 -7.55 12.48
N PRO A 363 -11.09 -6.54 12.14
CA PRO A 363 -11.81 -5.73 13.13
C PRO A 363 -12.56 -6.62 14.14
N SER A 364 -12.52 -6.28 15.42
CA SER A 364 -13.30 -6.96 16.47
C SER A 364 -14.80 -6.81 16.27
#